data_AF-A0AAQ3U379-F1
#
_entry.id   AF-A0AAQ3U379-F1
#
_cell.length_a   1.000
_cell.length_b   1.000
_cell.length_c   1.000
_cell.angle_alpha   90.00
_cell.angle_beta   90.00
_cell.angle_gamma   90.00
#
_symmetry.space_group_name_H-M   'P 1'
#
loop_
_entity.id
_entity.type
_entity.pdbx_description
1 polymer ?
#
loop_
_entity_poly.entity_id
_entity_poly.type
_entity_poly.pdbx_seq_one_letter_code
_entity_poly.pdbx_strand_id
1 'polypeptide(L)'
;MQEGRVVAYASRQLRKYEANYPTHDLELAAVVHALKIWRHYLLGNTCNLYTDHKSLKYIFTQPELNMRQRRWLELIKDYDLEIHYHPGKANVVADALSRRAHCNVLEVQPTARVICWEMDQIEMPMEQLAELYNLIMEPTIKGQIITAQKQDKGMAFIREGMDEKKRACFTLDDQGVLWFKNRLVVPKDMELRKKILDEAHTSMLTTHPGSNKMYQDLKQKFWWTRMKREIAKYVSECDVCQRVKANHLKPTGMLQPLALPAWKWEDIHMDFIVGLPRTQKGYDSIWVIIDRFTKSAHFISVKNRYNAQNYAEIYISRIVSLHRVPKTITSDRGSLFVSRFWEQLQTALGTTLIHSSAYHPQTSGQVERVNLILKDMLRACALTYSTKWDECLPLAECAYNNSYRKSLEMAPFEALYGRRCRTPLNWSEPNERVTFGPDLVTQAEEQVKFIHANLKRPQSRQKSYSDKRRRPLAFEIDDHVVTHEGVHRFGVKRKLAPRYVGLFKILERCGPVAYRLELPPHLATVHDVFHVSQLKKCLRVPEEAIEPDLTYEEHPIKILNQKQRSTRRRTINFYEVQWSNYSEEEATWEQEEYLQTKYSGFLPSTSNEY
;
A
#
# COMPACT_ATOMS: atom_id res chain seq x y z
N MET A 1 19.75 42.48 -14.40
CA MET A 1 19.39 42.38 -15.83
C MET A 1 19.10 43.78 -16.32
N GLN A 2 19.36 44.08 -17.58
CA GLN A 2 18.97 45.34 -18.23
C GLN A 2 18.27 44.99 -19.54
N GLU A 3 17.10 45.60 -19.80
CA GLU A 3 16.27 45.29 -20.99
C GLU A 3 15.98 43.78 -21.19
N GLY A 4 15.78 43.05 -20.09
CA GLY A 4 15.55 41.60 -20.11
C GLY A 4 16.79 40.74 -20.41
N ARG A 5 17.97 41.32 -20.61
CA ARG A 5 19.24 40.61 -20.83
C ARG A 5 20.03 40.48 -19.53
N VAL A 6 20.74 39.35 -19.38
CA VAL A 6 21.64 39.14 -18.23
C VAL A 6 22.96 39.87 -18.48
N VAL A 7 23.35 40.70 -17.52
CA VAL A 7 24.58 41.51 -17.57
C VAL A 7 25.72 40.82 -16.82
N ALA A 8 25.42 40.20 -15.67
CA ALA A 8 26.37 39.46 -14.86
C ALA A 8 25.65 38.39 -14.01
N TYR A 9 26.41 37.40 -13.55
CA TYR A 9 26.00 36.42 -12.56
C TYR A 9 26.86 36.53 -11.31
N ALA A 10 26.30 36.23 -10.14
CA ALA A 10 27.04 36.08 -8.89
C ALA A 10 26.54 34.85 -8.14
N SER A 11 27.45 34.15 -7.46
CA SER A 11 27.11 33.05 -6.55
C SER A 11 28.15 33.00 -5.42
N ARG A 12 27.74 32.52 -4.25
CA ARG A 12 28.61 32.39 -3.07
C ARG A 12 28.17 31.20 -2.23
N GLN A 13 29.13 30.44 -1.71
CA GLN A 13 28.86 29.39 -0.73
C GLN A 13 28.39 29.99 0.61
N LEU A 14 27.44 29.32 1.25
CA LEU A 14 27.00 29.67 2.60
C LEU A 14 28.17 29.49 3.58
N ARG A 15 28.34 30.46 4.47
CA ARG A 15 29.29 30.34 5.59
C ARG A 15 28.74 29.33 6.60
N LYS A 16 29.62 28.71 7.40
CA LYS A 16 29.24 27.66 8.38
C LYS A 16 28.07 28.05 9.30
N TYR A 17 27.95 29.33 9.68
CA TYR A 17 26.84 29.82 10.50
C TYR A 17 25.58 30.18 9.71
N GLU A 18 25.70 30.49 8.41
CA GLU A 18 24.56 30.78 7.51
C GLU A 18 23.81 29.49 7.18
N ALA A 19 24.49 28.34 7.14
CA ALA A 19 23.86 27.03 6.92
C ALA A 19 22.78 26.66 7.97
N ASN A 20 22.80 27.30 9.15
CA ASN A 20 21.81 27.12 10.21
C ASN A 20 20.62 28.11 10.11
N TYR A 21 20.56 28.93 9.06
CA TYR A 21 19.48 29.90 8.90
C TYR A 21 18.23 29.23 8.30
N PRO A 22 17.02 29.61 8.74
CA PRO A 22 15.79 29.17 8.07
C PRO A 22 15.77 29.67 6.62
N THR A 23 15.10 28.95 5.72
CA THR A 23 15.06 29.24 4.27
C THR A 23 14.78 30.71 3.96
N HIS A 24 13.84 31.33 4.67
CA HIS A 24 13.53 32.75 4.57
C HIS A 24 14.76 33.67 4.72
N ASP A 25 15.61 33.40 5.71
CA ASP A 25 16.81 34.18 6.00
C ASP A 25 17.95 33.86 5.02
N LEU A 26 17.96 32.67 4.41
CA LEU A 26 18.90 32.31 3.34
C LEU A 26 18.60 33.10 2.06
N GLU A 27 17.34 33.15 1.64
CA GLU A 27 16.93 33.92 0.46
C GLU A 27 17.18 35.42 0.66
N LEU A 28 16.86 35.94 1.85
CA LEU A 28 17.18 37.33 2.21
C LEU A 28 18.68 37.60 2.25
N ALA A 29 19.51 36.65 2.70
CA ALA A 29 20.96 36.77 2.66
C ALA A 29 21.50 36.84 1.21
N ALA A 30 20.88 36.11 0.28
CA ALA A 30 21.22 36.18 -1.15
C ALA A 30 20.91 37.57 -1.74
N VAL A 31 19.75 38.15 -1.41
CA VAL A 31 19.38 39.53 -1.79
C VAL A 31 20.38 40.55 -1.23
N VAL A 32 20.69 40.49 0.06
CA VAL A 32 21.65 41.39 0.72
C VAL A 32 23.05 41.24 0.12
N HIS A 33 23.43 40.03 -0.30
CA HIS A 33 24.71 39.78 -0.95
C HIS A 33 24.76 40.40 -2.36
N ALA A 34 23.71 40.23 -3.16
CA ALA A 34 23.55 40.85 -4.47
C ALA A 34 23.65 42.38 -4.41
N LEU A 35 22.89 43.02 -3.51
CA LEU A 35 22.92 44.47 -3.32
C LEU A 35 24.31 44.99 -2.94
N LYS A 36 25.07 44.25 -2.13
CA LYS A 36 26.45 44.60 -1.77
C LYS A 36 27.43 44.51 -2.95
N ILE A 37 27.32 43.49 -3.80
CA ILE A 37 28.20 43.34 -4.97
C ILE A 37 27.94 44.48 -5.95
N TRP A 38 26.68 44.74 -6.27
CA TRP A 38 26.28 45.68 -7.33
C TRP A 38 25.95 47.08 -6.82
N ARG A 39 26.33 47.44 -5.58
CA ARG A 39 26.04 48.75 -4.96
C ARG A 39 26.34 49.94 -5.86
N HIS A 40 27.46 49.89 -6.58
CA HIS A 40 27.92 50.95 -7.48
C HIS A 40 27.07 51.12 -8.75
N TYR A 41 26.23 50.14 -9.12
CA TYR A 41 25.26 50.25 -10.22
C TYR A 41 23.83 50.55 -9.74
N LEU A 42 23.47 50.06 -8.54
CA LEU A 42 22.09 50.10 -8.03
C LEU A 42 21.78 51.33 -7.17
N LEU A 43 22.79 51.98 -6.58
CA LEU A 43 22.57 53.15 -5.72
C LEU A 43 22.11 54.36 -6.54
N GLY A 44 20.97 54.94 -6.18
CA GLY A 44 20.37 56.10 -6.88
C GLY A 44 19.50 55.76 -8.10
N ASN A 45 19.34 54.47 -8.44
CA ASN A 45 18.49 54.00 -9.53
C ASN A 45 17.32 53.14 -9.00
N THR A 46 16.17 53.19 -9.67
CA THR A 46 15.05 52.28 -9.41
C THR A 46 15.39 50.85 -9.83
N CYS A 47 15.20 49.89 -8.93
CA CYS A 47 15.69 48.53 -9.08
C CYS A 47 14.61 47.47 -8.81
N ASN A 48 14.27 46.66 -9.82
CA ASN A 48 13.25 45.62 -9.69
C ASN A 48 13.89 44.28 -9.31
N LEU A 49 13.59 43.80 -8.10
CA LEU A 49 14.06 42.53 -7.54
C LEU A 49 13.04 41.42 -7.80
N TYR A 50 13.45 40.35 -8.47
CA TYR A 50 12.63 39.15 -8.70
C TYR A 50 13.10 37.99 -7.83
N THR A 51 12.19 37.38 -7.06
CA THR A 51 12.47 36.24 -6.18
C THR A 51 11.35 35.20 -6.24
N ASP A 52 11.69 33.92 -6.13
CA ASP A 52 10.76 32.81 -6.02
C ASP A 52 10.32 32.50 -4.58
N HIS A 53 10.79 33.27 -3.59
CA HIS A 53 10.34 33.16 -2.21
C HIS A 53 9.28 34.22 -1.87
N LYS A 54 7.99 33.87 -2.07
CA LYS A 54 6.83 34.78 -1.98
C LYS A 54 6.75 35.64 -0.70
N SER A 55 7.25 35.16 0.44
CA SER A 55 7.20 35.91 1.70
C SER A 55 8.01 37.21 1.68
N LEU A 56 9.09 37.28 0.88
CA LEU A 56 9.98 38.44 0.85
C LEU A 56 9.27 39.71 0.34
N LYS A 57 8.15 39.56 -0.40
CA LYS A 57 7.28 40.69 -0.77
C LYS A 57 6.75 41.47 0.44
N TYR A 58 6.58 40.81 1.59
CA TYR A 58 5.96 41.39 2.78
C TYR A 58 6.99 41.85 3.84
N ILE A 59 8.29 41.77 3.55
CA ILE A 59 9.35 42.01 4.54
C ILE A 59 9.32 43.43 5.13
N PHE A 60 8.95 44.43 4.32
CA PHE A 60 8.81 45.82 4.77
C PHE A 60 7.55 46.06 5.63
N THR A 61 6.60 45.14 5.62
CA THR A 61 5.31 45.23 6.34
C THR A 61 5.21 44.32 7.56
N GLN A 62 6.26 43.53 7.86
CA GLN A 62 6.27 42.64 9.03
C GLN A 62 6.52 43.43 10.32
N PRO A 63 5.62 43.33 11.34
CA PRO A 63 5.77 44.08 12.59
C PRO A 63 6.89 43.53 13.49
N GLU A 64 7.14 42.22 13.44
CA GLU A 64 8.15 41.53 14.25
C GLU A 64 9.28 41.01 13.35
N LEU A 65 10.45 41.63 13.49
CA LEU A 65 11.66 41.32 12.72
C LEU A 65 12.81 40.99 13.68
N ASN A 66 13.51 39.89 13.41
CA ASN A 66 14.71 39.47 14.14
C ASN A 66 15.84 40.52 13.99
N MET A 67 16.71 40.69 14.99
CA MET A 67 17.85 41.62 14.94
C MET A 67 18.71 41.50 13.66
N ARG A 68 18.87 40.28 13.12
CA ARG A 68 19.54 40.04 11.82
C ARG A 68 18.79 40.70 10.66
N GLN A 69 17.48 40.48 10.58
CA GLN A 69 16.62 41.01 9.53
C GLN A 69 16.52 42.54 9.61
N ARG A 70 16.49 43.12 10.82
CA ARG A 70 16.53 44.59 11.03
C ARG A 70 17.79 45.22 10.42
N ARG A 71 18.97 44.69 10.73
CA ARG A 71 20.27 45.16 10.19
C ARG A 71 20.40 44.98 8.67
N TRP A 72 19.69 44.00 8.10
CA TRP A 72 19.61 43.81 6.65
C TRP A 72 18.62 44.76 6.00
N LEU A 73 17.50 45.07 6.65
CA LEU A 73 16.52 46.05 6.18
C LEU A 73 17.07 47.48 6.19
N GLU A 74 17.92 47.84 7.16
CA GLU A 74 18.68 49.10 7.13
C GLU A 74 19.49 49.24 5.83
N LEU A 75 20.24 48.19 5.45
CA LEU A 75 21.00 48.19 4.20
C LEU A 75 20.10 48.16 2.95
N ILE A 76 18.97 47.47 2.99
CA ILE A 76 18.03 47.42 1.86
C ILE A 76 17.37 48.79 1.63
N LYS A 77 17.14 49.58 2.69
CA LYS A 77 16.60 50.95 2.62
C LYS A 77 17.53 51.97 1.98
N ASP A 78 18.83 51.68 1.81
CA ASP A 78 19.74 52.52 1.01
C ASP A 78 19.36 52.57 -0.49
N TYR A 79 18.48 51.68 -0.96
CA TYR A 79 18.16 51.50 -2.38
C TYR A 79 16.66 51.65 -2.66
N ASP A 80 16.33 52.14 -3.84
CA ASP A 80 14.95 52.22 -4.34
C ASP A 80 14.55 50.90 -5.02
N LEU A 81 13.92 50.00 -4.24
CA LEU A 81 13.73 48.58 -4.60
C LEU A 81 12.26 48.17 -4.62
N GLU A 82 11.78 47.69 -5.76
CA GLU A 82 10.50 46.97 -5.88
C GLU A 82 10.71 45.45 -5.82
N ILE A 83 10.03 44.75 -4.92
CA ILE A 83 10.13 43.28 -4.77
C ILE A 83 8.94 42.59 -5.44
N HIS A 84 9.22 41.88 -6.54
CA HIS A 84 8.26 41.07 -7.26
C HIS A 84 8.50 39.56 -7.04
N TYR A 85 7.40 38.81 -6.93
CA TYR A 85 7.45 37.35 -6.88
C TYR A 85 7.47 36.76 -8.30
N HIS A 86 8.42 35.87 -8.59
CA HIS A 86 8.52 35.16 -9.86
C HIS A 86 8.67 33.65 -9.61
N PRO A 87 7.78 32.77 -10.11
CA PRO A 87 7.81 31.34 -9.74
C PRO A 87 9.12 30.63 -10.12
N GLY A 88 9.72 29.87 -9.19
CA GLY A 88 11.03 29.23 -9.38
C GLY A 88 11.17 28.33 -10.62
N LYS A 89 10.06 27.74 -11.11
CA LYS A 89 10.05 26.98 -12.39
C LYS A 89 10.41 27.82 -13.63
N ALA A 90 10.29 29.14 -13.55
CA ALA A 90 10.70 30.08 -14.59
C ALA A 90 12.09 30.72 -14.31
N ASN A 91 12.60 30.62 -13.07
CA ASN A 91 13.89 31.18 -12.65
C ASN A 91 15.09 30.24 -12.94
N VAL A 92 15.03 29.48 -14.04
CA VAL A 92 15.96 28.39 -14.38
C VAL A 92 17.42 28.86 -14.48
N VAL A 93 17.63 30.13 -14.85
CA VAL A 93 18.95 30.69 -15.11
C VAL A 93 19.76 30.92 -13.82
N ALA A 94 19.10 31.35 -12.73
CA ALA A 94 19.76 31.51 -11.42
C ALA A 94 20.14 30.15 -10.82
N ASP A 95 19.26 29.17 -11.01
CA ASP A 95 19.32 27.82 -10.43
C ASP A 95 20.43 26.94 -11.06
N ALA A 96 20.97 27.33 -12.22
CA ALA A 96 22.04 26.61 -12.92
C ALA A 96 23.41 26.69 -12.21
N LEU A 97 23.68 27.77 -11.47
CA LEU A 97 24.99 28.02 -10.85
C LEU A 97 25.18 27.35 -9.48
N SER A 98 24.09 27.05 -8.77
CA SER A 98 24.13 26.43 -7.44
C SER A 98 24.37 24.92 -7.45
N ARG A 99 24.27 24.26 -8.62
CA ARG A 99 24.15 22.80 -8.76
C ARG A 99 25.40 22.08 -9.31
N ARG A 100 26.61 22.59 -9.03
CA ARG A 100 27.87 21.92 -9.41
C ARG A 100 28.19 20.73 -8.47
N ALA A 101 28.29 19.53 -9.04
CA ALA A 101 28.69 18.31 -8.31
C ALA A 101 30.19 18.33 -7.94
N HIS A 102 30.55 17.69 -6.84
CA HIS A 102 31.94 17.45 -6.42
C HIS A 102 32.41 16.06 -6.86
N CYS A 103 33.70 15.90 -7.12
CA CYS A 103 34.26 14.65 -7.66
C CYS A 103 35.52 14.19 -6.89
N ASN A 104 35.81 12.89 -6.99
CA ASN A 104 36.90 12.21 -6.30
C ASN A 104 37.97 11.75 -7.30
N VAL A 105 39.22 12.14 -7.03
CA VAL A 105 40.47 11.72 -7.70
C VAL A 105 40.78 12.36 -9.07
N LEU A 106 42.06 12.64 -9.29
CA LEU A 106 42.65 13.38 -10.42
C LEU A 106 43.66 12.50 -11.19
N GLU A 107 43.67 12.65 -12.50
CA GLU A 107 44.82 12.32 -13.37
C GLU A 107 44.85 13.31 -14.54
N VAL A 108 46.03 13.62 -15.08
CA VAL A 108 46.25 14.74 -16.00
C VAL A 108 46.95 14.27 -17.27
N GLN A 109 46.42 14.65 -18.45
CA GLN A 109 47.12 14.52 -19.73
C GLN A 109 46.93 15.79 -20.58
N PRO A 110 47.98 16.25 -21.30
CA PRO A 110 47.91 17.46 -22.10
C PRO A 110 47.40 17.21 -23.52
N THR A 111 46.35 17.93 -23.93
CA THR A 111 45.94 18.01 -25.34
C THR A 111 45.52 19.43 -25.72
N ALA A 112 46.41 20.15 -26.41
CA ALA A 112 46.11 21.39 -27.10
C ALA A 112 46.90 21.42 -28.43
N ARG A 113 46.20 21.29 -29.56
CA ARG A 113 46.76 21.46 -30.92
C ARG A 113 45.96 22.44 -31.77
N VAL A 114 44.63 22.45 -31.62
CA VAL A 114 43.74 23.32 -32.42
C VAL A 114 43.85 24.78 -31.99
N ILE A 115 43.78 25.05 -30.67
CA ILE A 115 43.79 26.42 -30.11
C ILE A 115 45.11 27.15 -30.42
N CYS A 116 46.25 26.46 -30.34
CA CYS A 116 47.56 27.04 -30.66
C CYS A 116 47.65 27.52 -32.12
N TRP A 117 47.02 26.79 -33.05
CA TRP A 117 47.03 27.14 -34.48
C TRP A 117 46.17 28.36 -34.81
N GLU A 118 45.05 28.54 -34.10
CA GLU A 118 44.20 29.73 -34.24
C GLU A 118 44.83 30.98 -33.59
N MET A 119 45.66 30.81 -32.54
CA MET A 119 46.34 31.92 -31.86
C MET A 119 47.58 32.43 -32.62
N ASP A 120 48.30 31.56 -33.35
CA ASP A 120 49.40 31.96 -34.24
C ASP A 120 48.94 32.92 -35.36
N GLN A 121 47.66 32.87 -35.76
CA GLN A 121 47.09 33.75 -36.79
C GLN A 121 46.83 35.20 -36.29
N ILE A 122 47.11 35.51 -35.01
CA ILE A 122 46.70 36.77 -34.36
C ILE A 122 47.93 37.61 -33.89
N GLU A 123 49.16 37.17 -34.17
CA GLU A 123 50.42 37.90 -33.87
C GLU A 123 50.56 38.45 -32.43
N MET A 124 49.99 37.77 -31.42
CA MET A 124 50.20 38.15 -30.02
C MET A 124 51.54 37.62 -29.48
N PRO A 125 52.40 38.46 -28.86
CA PRO A 125 53.59 37.99 -28.17
C PRO A 125 53.19 37.16 -26.93
N MET A 126 53.55 35.88 -26.91
CA MET A 126 53.18 34.98 -25.81
C MET A 126 54.25 34.93 -24.72
N GLU A 127 54.14 35.80 -23.70
CA GLU A 127 54.91 35.64 -22.47
C GLU A 127 54.25 34.58 -21.56
N GLN A 128 54.94 33.45 -21.40
CA GLN A 128 54.66 32.31 -20.51
C GLN A 128 53.31 31.60 -20.69
N LEU A 129 53.38 30.43 -21.32
CA LEU A 129 52.32 29.42 -21.46
C LEU A 129 51.58 29.13 -20.14
N ALA A 130 50.36 29.64 -20.00
CA ALA A 130 49.37 29.06 -19.11
C ALA A 130 48.82 27.79 -19.77
N GLU A 131 49.34 26.62 -19.38
CA GLU A 131 48.90 25.33 -19.90
C GLU A 131 47.41 25.10 -19.59
N LEU A 132 46.55 25.13 -20.61
CA LEU A 132 45.12 24.83 -20.48
C LEU A 132 44.89 23.33 -20.37
N TYR A 133 44.80 22.85 -19.13
CA TYR A 133 44.46 21.48 -18.80
C TYR A 133 42.94 21.21 -18.94
N ASN A 134 42.57 20.42 -19.95
CA ASN A 134 41.21 19.92 -20.11
C ASN A 134 41.01 18.63 -19.31
N LEU A 135 40.12 18.67 -18.30
CA LEU A 135 39.85 17.52 -17.43
C LEU A 135 38.65 16.71 -17.96
N ILE A 136 38.93 15.55 -18.57
CA ILE A 136 37.92 14.65 -19.14
C ILE A 136 37.77 13.40 -18.25
N MET A 137 36.57 13.19 -17.71
CA MET A 137 36.27 12.02 -16.87
C MET A 137 35.57 10.92 -17.68
N GLU A 138 36.20 9.75 -17.80
CA GLU A 138 35.62 8.58 -18.48
C GLU A 138 35.33 7.42 -17.49
N PRO A 139 34.16 6.74 -17.58
CA PRO A 139 33.89 5.57 -16.75
C PRO A 139 34.79 4.38 -17.10
N THR A 140 35.41 3.74 -16.09
CA THR A 140 36.26 2.54 -16.26
C THR A 140 35.58 1.40 -17.00
N ILE A 141 34.25 1.24 -16.83
CA ILE A 141 33.41 0.28 -17.55
C ILE A 141 33.51 0.45 -19.07
N LYS A 142 33.64 1.68 -19.59
CA LYS A 142 33.77 1.95 -21.04
C LYS A 142 35.07 1.32 -21.57
N GLY A 143 36.20 1.55 -20.88
CA GLY A 143 37.49 0.95 -21.23
C GLY A 143 37.48 -0.57 -21.13
N GLN A 144 36.84 -1.13 -20.10
CA GLN A 144 36.68 -2.59 -19.96
C GLN A 144 35.88 -3.20 -21.13
N ILE A 145 34.79 -2.55 -21.57
CA ILE A 145 34.02 -2.98 -22.75
C ILE A 145 34.87 -2.94 -24.02
N ILE A 146 35.62 -1.86 -24.26
CA ILE A 146 36.49 -1.71 -25.44
C ILE A 146 37.55 -2.82 -25.47
N THR A 147 38.18 -3.13 -24.34
CA THR A 147 39.16 -4.22 -24.23
C THR A 147 38.51 -5.58 -24.47
N ALA A 148 37.38 -5.87 -23.84
CA ALA A 148 36.66 -7.14 -24.00
C ALA A 148 36.13 -7.34 -25.44
N GLN A 149 35.75 -6.27 -26.14
CA GLN A 149 35.37 -6.35 -27.56
C GLN A 149 36.51 -6.85 -28.46
N LYS A 150 37.77 -6.65 -28.11
CA LYS A 150 38.92 -7.13 -28.92
C LYS A 150 39.07 -8.65 -28.85
N GLN A 151 38.65 -9.27 -27.75
CA GLN A 151 38.82 -10.70 -27.47
C GLN A 151 37.56 -11.55 -27.73
N ASP A 152 36.37 -10.94 -27.79
CA ASP A 152 35.09 -11.65 -27.95
C ASP A 152 34.87 -12.16 -29.40
N LYS A 153 34.72 -13.49 -29.54
CA LYS A 153 34.51 -14.18 -30.83
C LYS A 153 33.20 -13.77 -31.53
N GLY A 154 32.17 -13.40 -30.78
CA GLY A 154 30.92 -12.88 -31.32
C GLY A 154 31.08 -11.49 -31.93
N MET A 155 31.98 -10.66 -31.39
CA MET A 155 32.33 -9.36 -31.99
C MET A 155 33.14 -9.53 -33.27
N ALA A 156 34.10 -10.47 -33.31
CA ALA A 156 34.82 -10.81 -34.54
C ALA A 156 33.83 -11.22 -35.65
N PHE A 157 32.92 -12.14 -35.35
CA PHE A 157 31.85 -12.54 -36.28
C PHE A 157 30.95 -11.36 -36.70
N ILE A 158 30.70 -10.36 -35.83
CA ILE A 158 29.94 -9.16 -36.22
C ILE A 158 30.71 -8.32 -37.24
N ARG A 159 32.02 -8.08 -37.03
CA ARG A 159 32.91 -7.33 -37.93
C ARG A 159 32.98 -7.98 -39.31
N GLU A 160 33.27 -9.28 -39.38
CA GLU A 160 33.42 -10.04 -40.63
C GLU A 160 32.19 -9.99 -41.54
N GLY A 161 30.98 -9.88 -40.96
CA GLY A 161 29.74 -9.79 -41.74
C GLY A 161 29.20 -8.37 -41.94
N MET A 162 30.04 -7.33 -41.82
CA MET A 162 29.65 -5.95 -42.16
C MET A 162 29.55 -5.72 -43.67
N ASP A 163 30.44 -6.35 -44.46
CA ASP A 163 30.56 -6.12 -45.90
C ASP A 163 29.34 -6.61 -46.72
N GLU A 164 28.60 -7.61 -46.21
CA GLU A 164 27.45 -8.22 -46.92
C GLU A 164 26.17 -7.34 -46.99
N LYS A 165 26.22 -6.05 -46.62
CA LYS A 165 25.05 -5.13 -46.48
C LYS A 165 23.94 -5.58 -45.49
N LYS A 166 23.94 -6.82 -45.01
CA LYS A 166 22.94 -7.39 -44.07
C LYS A 166 22.96 -6.76 -42.66
N ARG A 167 23.97 -5.95 -42.31
CA ARG A 167 24.20 -5.45 -40.94
C ARG A 167 24.34 -3.93 -40.81
N ALA A 168 23.69 -3.16 -41.69
CA ALA A 168 23.75 -1.69 -41.76
C ALA A 168 23.39 -0.87 -40.49
N CYS A 169 23.09 -1.51 -39.36
CA CYS A 169 22.91 -0.84 -38.06
C CYS A 169 24.14 -0.86 -37.15
N PHE A 170 25.22 -1.56 -37.55
CA PHE A 170 26.49 -1.56 -36.82
C PHE A 170 27.53 -0.70 -37.55
N THR A 171 28.40 -0.06 -36.78
CA THR A 171 29.52 0.76 -37.28
C THR A 171 30.77 0.48 -36.45
N LEU A 172 31.93 0.72 -37.05
CA LEU A 172 33.23 0.79 -36.36
C LEU A 172 33.65 2.26 -36.30
N ASP A 173 34.31 2.66 -35.22
CA ASP A 173 34.99 3.96 -35.14
C ASP A 173 36.49 3.85 -35.47
N ASP A 174 37.18 4.98 -35.48
CA ASP A 174 38.62 5.10 -35.79
C ASP A 174 39.52 4.32 -34.81
N GLN A 175 38.97 3.88 -33.67
CA GLN A 175 39.67 3.08 -32.65
C GLN A 175 39.32 1.57 -32.74
N GLY A 176 38.53 1.17 -33.74
CA GLY A 176 38.09 -0.21 -33.96
C GLY A 176 37.02 -0.70 -32.98
N VAL A 177 36.36 0.22 -32.26
CA VAL A 177 35.27 -0.08 -31.32
C VAL A 177 33.98 -0.31 -32.09
N LEU A 178 33.26 -1.35 -31.72
CA LEU A 178 31.99 -1.73 -32.32
C LEU A 178 30.82 -0.99 -31.67
N TRP A 179 30.05 -0.30 -32.52
CA TRP A 179 28.85 0.46 -32.17
C TRP A 179 27.61 -0.10 -32.87
N PHE A 180 26.44 0.01 -32.23
CA PHE A 180 25.13 -0.24 -32.83
C PHE A 180 24.36 1.08 -32.87
N LYS A 181 24.37 1.73 -34.05
CA LYS A 181 24.06 3.15 -34.19
C LYS A 181 24.93 3.95 -33.20
N ASN A 182 24.34 4.72 -32.29
CA ASN A 182 25.10 5.54 -31.33
C ASN A 182 25.24 4.84 -29.95
N ARG A 183 25.36 3.50 -29.91
CA ARG A 183 25.41 2.71 -28.66
C ARG A 183 26.57 1.74 -28.64
N LEU A 184 27.30 1.69 -27.54
CA LEU A 184 28.43 0.80 -27.35
C LEU A 184 27.96 -0.65 -27.24
N VAL A 185 28.51 -1.54 -28.06
CA VAL A 185 28.10 -2.95 -28.10
C VAL A 185 28.79 -3.72 -26.96
N VAL A 186 28.02 -4.32 -26.05
CA VAL A 186 28.58 -5.04 -24.90
C VAL A 186 28.81 -6.52 -25.26
N PRO A 187 30.04 -7.06 -25.09
CA PRO A 187 30.40 -8.47 -25.27
C PRO A 187 29.48 -9.46 -24.56
N LYS A 188 29.59 -10.76 -24.88
CA LYS A 188 28.89 -11.82 -24.15
C LYS A 188 29.68 -12.27 -22.90
N ASP A 189 30.29 -11.29 -22.23
CA ASP A 189 30.94 -11.44 -20.93
C ASP A 189 29.88 -11.32 -19.83
N MET A 190 29.77 -12.36 -19.01
CA MET A 190 28.77 -12.44 -17.92
C MET A 190 29.14 -11.53 -16.74
N GLU A 191 30.42 -11.36 -16.42
CA GLU A 191 30.85 -10.49 -15.33
C GLU A 191 30.69 -9.02 -15.70
N LEU A 192 31.10 -8.65 -16.92
CA LEU A 192 30.98 -7.28 -17.39
C LEU A 192 29.53 -6.84 -17.53
N ARG A 193 28.65 -7.71 -18.05
CA ARG A 193 27.21 -7.46 -18.06
C ARG A 193 26.64 -7.39 -16.65
N LYS A 194 27.08 -8.27 -15.73
CA LYS A 194 26.65 -8.21 -14.33
C LYS A 194 27.06 -6.86 -13.70
N LYS A 195 28.31 -6.41 -13.84
CA LYS A 195 28.78 -5.09 -13.36
C LYS A 195 27.91 -3.93 -13.88
N ILE A 196 27.52 -3.96 -15.16
CA ILE A 196 26.60 -2.95 -15.74
C ILE A 196 25.20 -3.04 -15.13
N LEU A 197 24.68 -4.25 -14.86
CA LEU A 197 23.37 -4.46 -14.24
C LEU A 197 23.36 -4.11 -12.75
N ASP A 198 24.41 -4.45 -12.02
CA ASP A 198 24.64 -4.08 -10.62
C ASP A 198 24.71 -2.54 -10.52
N GLU A 199 25.59 -1.87 -11.27
CA GLU A 199 25.73 -0.41 -11.25
C GLU A 199 24.44 0.33 -11.65
N ALA A 200 23.67 -0.22 -12.60
CA ALA A 200 22.39 0.36 -13.03
C ALA A 200 21.18 -0.05 -12.14
N HIS A 201 21.40 -0.81 -11.07
CA HIS A 201 20.31 -1.29 -10.21
C HIS A 201 20.53 -1.16 -8.70
N THR A 202 21.71 -1.48 -8.19
CA THR A 202 22.05 -1.50 -6.76
C THR A 202 22.86 -0.28 -6.32
N SER A 203 23.35 0.55 -7.24
CA SER A 203 24.05 1.79 -6.88
C SER A 203 23.10 2.78 -6.18
N MET A 204 23.64 3.53 -5.21
CA MET A 204 22.88 4.56 -4.48
C MET A 204 22.28 5.63 -5.42
N LEU A 205 22.90 5.87 -6.57
CA LEU A 205 22.44 6.83 -7.57
C LEU A 205 21.24 6.34 -8.40
N THR A 206 21.03 5.03 -8.51
CA THR A 206 19.94 4.44 -9.31
C THR A 206 18.81 3.86 -8.46
N THR A 207 19.14 3.29 -7.30
CA THR A 207 18.23 2.77 -6.26
C THR A 207 17.06 1.92 -6.81
N HIS A 208 17.37 0.68 -7.18
CA HIS A 208 16.44 -0.37 -7.58
C HIS A 208 15.34 0.05 -8.59
N PRO A 209 15.67 0.62 -9.76
CA PRO A 209 14.71 0.99 -10.79
C PRO A 209 13.86 -0.19 -11.28
N GLY A 210 12.68 0.10 -11.86
CA GLY A 210 11.88 -0.89 -12.58
C GLY A 210 12.54 -1.31 -13.89
N SER A 211 12.33 -2.56 -14.33
CA SER A 211 13.00 -3.12 -15.52
C SER A 211 12.82 -2.29 -16.80
N ASN A 212 11.65 -1.69 -17.02
CA ASN A 212 11.43 -0.79 -18.15
C ASN A 212 12.23 0.52 -18.03
N LYS A 213 12.38 1.10 -16.83
CA LYS A 213 13.16 2.32 -16.61
C LYS A 213 14.65 2.04 -16.84
N MET A 214 15.17 1.04 -16.13
CA MET A 214 16.54 0.54 -16.28
C MET A 214 16.90 0.20 -17.74
N TYR A 215 15.97 -0.41 -18.50
CA TYR A 215 16.16 -0.65 -19.93
C TYR A 215 16.25 0.65 -20.76
N GLN A 216 15.41 1.65 -20.52
CA GLN A 216 15.46 2.91 -21.27
C GLN A 216 16.71 3.73 -20.93
N ASP A 217 17.19 3.66 -19.69
CA ASP A 217 18.41 4.32 -19.24
C ASP A 217 19.65 3.66 -19.88
N LEU A 218 19.79 2.33 -19.75
CA LEU A 218 20.91 1.59 -20.35
C LEU A 218 20.91 1.65 -21.89
N LYS A 219 19.73 1.58 -22.53
CA LYS A 219 19.57 1.67 -23.99
C LYS A 219 20.07 2.99 -24.58
N GLN A 220 20.27 4.05 -23.81
CA GLN A 220 20.84 5.28 -24.36
C GLN A 220 22.33 5.10 -24.73
N LYS A 221 23.08 4.34 -23.93
CA LYS A 221 24.55 4.22 -24.06
C LYS A 221 25.01 2.84 -24.51
N PHE A 222 24.30 1.77 -24.15
CA PHE A 222 24.71 0.38 -24.36
C PHE A 222 23.73 -0.40 -25.23
N TRP A 223 24.24 -1.44 -25.89
CA TRP A 223 23.43 -2.41 -26.61
C TRP A 223 24.03 -3.81 -26.50
N TRP A 224 23.18 -4.82 -26.29
CA TRP A 224 23.56 -6.22 -26.50
C TRP A 224 22.35 -7.09 -26.85
N THR A 225 22.63 -8.27 -27.39
CA THR A 225 21.60 -9.25 -27.77
C THR A 225 20.77 -9.66 -26.55
N ARG A 226 19.44 -9.57 -26.66
CA ARG A 226 18.48 -9.89 -25.58
C ARG A 226 18.56 -9.02 -24.31
N MET A 227 19.25 -7.87 -24.33
CA MET A 227 19.36 -6.91 -23.21
C MET A 227 18.08 -6.68 -22.41
N LYS A 228 16.93 -6.43 -23.07
CA LYS A 228 15.64 -6.22 -22.37
C LYS A 228 15.19 -7.45 -21.55
N ARG A 229 15.46 -8.67 -22.02
CA ARG A 229 15.11 -9.92 -21.33
C ARG A 229 16.07 -10.17 -20.16
N GLU A 230 17.36 -9.89 -20.32
CA GLU A 230 18.36 -10.02 -19.26
C GLU A 230 18.09 -9.03 -18.11
N ILE A 231 17.82 -7.74 -18.43
CA ILE A 231 17.38 -6.74 -17.44
C ILE A 231 16.08 -7.16 -16.73
N ALA A 232 15.09 -7.65 -17.46
CA ALA A 232 13.83 -8.10 -16.85
C ALA A 232 14.03 -9.29 -15.91
N LYS A 233 14.89 -10.26 -16.28
CA LYS A 233 15.28 -11.39 -15.43
C LYS A 233 15.98 -10.89 -14.16
N TYR A 234 17.03 -10.09 -14.31
CA TYR A 234 17.84 -9.56 -13.21
C TYR A 234 16.98 -8.81 -12.17
N VAL A 235 16.12 -7.88 -12.60
CA VAL A 235 15.22 -7.13 -11.70
C VAL A 235 14.18 -8.05 -11.04
N SER A 236 13.79 -9.16 -11.67
CA SER A 236 12.87 -10.15 -11.09
C SER A 236 13.53 -11.12 -10.10
N GLU A 237 14.85 -11.26 -10.13
CA GLU A 237 15.62 -12.10 -9.20
C GLU A 237 16.18 -11.31 -8.00
N CYS A 238 16.02 -9.99 -7.99
CA CYS A 238 16.42 -9.11 -6.89
C CYS A 238 15.47 -9.20 -5.69
N ASP A 239 15.96 -9.71 -4.55
CA ASP A 239 15.22 -9.87 -3.30
C ASP A 239 14.63 -8.54 -2.77
N VAL A 240 15.42 -7.47 -2.69
CA VAL A 240 14.94 -6.13 -2.28
C VAL A 240 13.77 -5.66 -3.14
N CYS A 241 13.83 -5.88 -4.46
CA CYS A 241 12.73 -5.60 -5.36
C CYS A 241 11.51 -6.48 -5.10
N GLN A 242 11.71 -7.76 -4.77
CA GLN A 242 10.63 -8.69 -4.46
C GLN A 242 9.90 -8.31 -3.15
N ARG A 243 10.62 -7.88 -2.12
CA ARG A 243 10.07 -7.47 -0.82
C ARG A 243 9.39 -6.09 -0.84
N VAL A 244 9.94 -5.11 -1.58
CA VAL A 244 9.46 -3.71 -1.54
C VAL A 244 8.44 -3.39 -2.62
N LYS A 245 8.59 -3.89 -3.86
CA LYS A 245 7.78 -3.40 -4.99
C LYS A 245 6.35 -3.93 -4.95
N ALA A 246 5.40 -3.00 -5.09
CA ALA A 246 3.98 -3.30 -5.20
C ALA A 246 3.68 -4.22 -6.40
N ASN A 247 2.71 -5.12 -6.23
CA ASN A 247 2.24 -5.95 -7.33
C ASN A 247 1.06 -5.26 -8.02
N HIS A 248 1.29 -4.76 -9.23
CA HIS A 248 0.26 -4.09 -10.05
C HIS A 248 -0.55 -5.05 -10.93
N LEU A 249 -0.33 -6.37 -10.82
CA LEU A 249 -1.10 -7.38 -11.55
C LEU A 249 -2.46 -7.59 -10.88
N LYS A 250 -3.44 -8.08 -11.66
CA LYS A 250 -4.75 -8.49 -11.14
C LYS A 250 -4.59 -9.47 -9.96
N PRO A 251 -5.42 -9.37 -8.90
CA PRO A 251 -5.39 -10.31 -7.78
C PRO A 251 -5.51 -11.77 -8.24
N THR A 252 -4.76 -12.63 -7.58
CA THR A 252 -4.71 -14.07 -7.84
C THR A 252 -5.81 -14.82 -7.09
N GLY A 253 -6.25 -15.95 -7.67
CA GLY A 253 -7.27 -16.83 -7.08
C GLY A 253 -8.68 -16.51 -7.57
N MET A 254 -9.23 -17.39 -8.42
CA MET A 254 -10.61 -17.31 -8.89
C MET A 254 -11.60 -17.44 -7.72
N LEU A 255 -12.78 -16.84 -7.84
CA LEU A 255 -13.83 -16.95 -6.82
C LEU A 255 -14.23 -18.42 -6.65
N GLN A 256 -14.10 -18.91 -5.42
CA GLN A 256 -14.63 -20.20 -4.98
C GLN A 256 -15.94 -19.95 -4.23
N PRO A 257 -17.11 -19.98 -4.91
CA PRO A 257 -18.37 -19.90 -4.22
C PRO A 257 -18.57 -21.16 -3.37
N LEU A 258 -19.06 -21.00 -2.14
CA LEU A 258 -19.51 -22.13 -1.32
C LEU A 258 -20.60 -22.93 -2.07
N ALA A 259 -20.59 -24.26 -1.90
CA ALA A 259 -21.59 -25.15 -2.48
C ALA A 259 -23.02 -24.69 -2.14
N LEU A 260 -23.96 -24.89 -3.07
CA LEU A 260 -25.38 -24.58 -2.81
C LEU A 260 -25.93 -25.57 -1.77
N PRO A 261 -26.57 -25.08 -0.69
CA PRO A 261 -27.17 -25.95 0.32
C PRO A 261 -28.20 -26.89 -0.28
N ALA A 262 -28.16 -28.17 0.07
CA ALA A 262 -29.12 -29.14 -0.49
C ALA A 262 -30.55 -28.87 0.00
N TRP A 263 -30.69 -28.52 1.29
CA TRP A 263 -31.97 -28.35 1.97
C TRP A 263 -31.96 -27.18 2.97
N LYS A 264 -33.15 -26.81 3.46
CA LYS A 264 -33.32 -25.78 4.49
C LYS A 264 -32.61 -26.13 5.80
N TRP A 265 -31.92 -25.16 6.38
CA TRP A 265 -31.20 -25.26 7.67
C TRP A 265 -30.05 -26.28 7.74
N GLU A 266 -29.67 -26.91 6.63
CA GLU A 266 -28.48 -27.79 6.62
C GLU A 266 -27.16 -27.00 6.64
N ASP A 267 -27.12 -25.83 6.02
CA ASP A 267 -25.95 -24.96 6.02
C ASP A 267 -26.32 -23.57 6.50
N ILE A 268 -25.74 -23.12 7.61
CA ILE A 268 -26.06 -21.81 8.21
C ILE A 268 -24.84 -20.90 8.28
N HIS A 269 -25.08 -19.59 8.27
CA HIS A 269 -24.09 -18.55 8.53
C HIS A 269 -24.31 -17.95 9.92
N MET A 270 -23.23 -17.68 10.65
CA MET A 270 -23.25 -17.02 11.96
C MET A 270 -22.33 -15.80 11.99
N ASP A 271 -22.78 -14.71 12.62
CA ASP A 271 -22.01 -13.47 12.80
C ASP A 271 -22.54 -12.66 13.99
N PHE A 272 -21.77 -11.68 14.46
CA PHE A 272 -22.13 -10.79 15.57
C PHE A 272 -22.17 -9.32 15.16
N ILE A 273 -23.29 -8.65 15.43
CA ILE A 273 -23.34 -7.19 15.45
C ILE A 273 -23.00 -6.73 16.86
N VAL A 274 -21.73 -6.38 17.09
CA VAL A 274 -21.23 -5.87 18.37
C VAL A 274 -21.27 -4.34 18.47
N GLY A 275 -21.23 -3.81 19.70
CA GLY A 275 -21.04 -2.37 19.96
C GLY A 275 -22.32 -1.51 19.94
N LEU A 276 -23.49 -2.13 20.12
CA LEU A 276 -24.81 -1.47 20.17
C LEU A 276 -25.07 -0.79 21.54
N PRO A 277 -26.16 -0.01 21.75
CA PRO A 277 -26.68 0.32 23.08
C PRO A 277 -26.85 -0.95 23.95
N ARG A 278 -26.89 -0.92 25.29
CA ARG A 278 -27.45 0.14 26.16
C ARG A 278 -28.88 -0.19 26.59
N THR A 279 -29.30 -1.43 26.42
CA THR A 279 -30.60 -1.89 26.90
C THR A 279 -30.57 -2.14 28.41
N GLN A 280 -31.69 -1.90 29.07
CA GLN A 280 -31.84 -2.06 30.53
C GLN A 280 -31.57 -3.52 30.96
N LYS A 281 -31.96 -4.50 30.12
CA LYS A 281 -31.68 -5.93 30.28
C LYS A 281 -30.19 -6.28 30.12
N GLY A 282 -29.36 -5.30 29.76
CA GLY A 282 -27.91 -5.39 29.69
C GLY A 282 -27.37 -5.97 28.39
N TYR A 283 -28.17 -6.01 27.32
CA TYR A 283 -27.71 -6.42 25.99
C TYR A 283 -26.82 -5.35 25.36
N ASP A 284 -25.88 -5.81 24.54
CA ASP A 284 -24.86 -4.98 23.89
C ASP A 284 -24.51 -5.41 22.46
N SER A 285 -25.00 -6.59 22.04
CA SER A 285 -24.68 -7.22 20.76
C SER A 285 -25.86 -8.06 20.26
N ILE A 286 -25.91 -8.34 18.96
CA ILE A 286 -26.88 -9.25 18.34
C ILE A 286 -26.12 -10.43 17.72
N TRP A 287 -26.57 -11.65 17.99
CA TRP A 287 -26.17 -12.83 17.24
C TRP A 287 -27.09 -13.00 16.04
N VAL A 288 -26.51 -12.98 14.85
CA VAL A 288 -27.22 -13.12 13.58
C VAL A 288 -26.94 -14.51 13.04
N ILE A 289 -27.99 -15.31 12.87
CA ILE A 289 -27.90 -16.69 12.36
C ILE A 289 -28.82 -16.81 11.15
N ILE A 290 -28.30 -17.23 10.00
CA ILE A 290 -29.01 -17.17 8.71
C ILE A 290 -28.90 -18.51 7.98
N ASP A 291 -30.03 -19.10 7.60
CA ASP A 291 -30.08 -20.25 6.69
C ASP A 291 -29.55 -19.85 5.30
N ARG A 292 -28.59 -20.59 4.77
CA ARG A 292 -28.05 -20.34 3.43
C ARG A 292 -29.05 -20.72 2.34
N PHE A 293 -30.02 -21.60 2.59
CA PHE A 293 -31.00 -22.01 1.59
C PHE A 293 -32.16 -20.99 1.48
N THR A 294 -33.04 -20.96 2.47
CA THR A 294 -34.25 -20.11 2.50
C THR A 294 -33.97 -18.64 2.79
N LYS A 295 -32.73 -18.29 3.19
CA LYS A 295 -32.35 -16.96 3.69
C LYS A 295 -33.13 -16.50 4.93
N SER A 296 -33.83 -17.40 5.63
CA SER A 296 -34.46 -17.07 6.90
C SER A 296 -33.39 -16.76 7.95
N ALA A 297 -33.60 -15.71 8.74
CA ALA A 297 -32.67 -15.27 9.77
C ALA A 297 -33.31 -15.28 11.15
N HIS A 298 -32.49 -15.54 12.17
CA HIS A 298 -32.78 -15.22 13.56
C HIS A 298 -31.86 -14.10 14.06
N PHE A 299 -32.43 -13.19 14.84
CA PHE A 299 -31.73 -12.06 15.44
C PHE A 299 -31.85 -12.12 16.95
N ILE A 300 -30.84 -12.68 17.61
CA ILE A 300 -30.88 -12.98 19.05
C ILE A 300 -30.11 -11.89 19.81
N SER A 301 -30.74 -11.23 20.77
CA SER A 301 -30.07 -10.29 21.68
C SER A 301 -29.14 -11.04 22.64
N VAL A 302 -27.86 -10.64 22.65
CA VAL A 302 -26.80 -11.29 23.44
C VAL A 302 -25.92 -10.25 24.14
N LYS A 303 -25.01 -10.72 24.98
CA LYS A 303 -24.07 -9.89 25.73
C LYS A 303 -22.66 -10.38 25.40
N ASN A 304 -21.77 -9.48 24.96
CA ASN A 304 -20.38 -9.77 24.60
C ASN A 304 -19.54 -10.35 25.77
N ARG A 305 -20.10 -10.32 26.98
CA ARG A 305 -19.55 -10.94 28.20
C ARG A 305 -20.00 -12.38 28.45
N TYR A 306 -20.85 -12.95 27.59
CA TYR A 306 -21.28 -14.34 27.73
C TYR A 306 -20.10 -15.28 27.46
N ASN A 307 -19.98 -16.33 28.27
CA ASN A 307 -19.05 -17.42 28.02
C ASN A 307 -19.61 -18.33 26.92
N ALA A 308 -18.79 -19.25 26.41
CA ALA A 308 -19.20 -20.14 25.33
C ALA A 308 -20.38 -21.06 25.71
N GLN A 309 -20.53 -21.41 26.99
CA GLN A 309 -21.67 -22.19 27.50
C GLN A 309 -22.99 -21.43 27.33
N ASN A 310 -23.09 -20.16 27.76
CA ASN A 310 -24.31 -19.36 27.60
C ASN A 310 -24.74 -19.26 26.13
N TYR A 311 -23.77 -19.16 25.20
CA TYR A 311 -24.05 -19.18 23.76
C TYR A 311 -24.53 -20.55 23.27
N ALA A 312 -23.99 -21.66 23.80
CA ALA A 312 -24.47 -23.00 23.48
C ALA A 312 -25.92 -23.25 23.96
N GLU A 313 -26.26 -22.82 25.18
CA GLU A 313 -27.62 -22.90 25.73
C GLU A 313 -28.62 -22.10 24.86
N ILE A 314 -28.23 -20.88 24.45
CA ILE A 314 -29.03 -20.06 23.53
C ILE A 314 -29.15 -20.73 22.14
N TYR A 315 -28.07 -21.29 21.62
CA TYR A 315 -28.05 -21.97 20.31
C TYR A 315 -28.96 -23.20 20.30
N ILE A 316 -28.87 -24.05 21.33
CA ILE A 316 -29.72 -25.24 21.45
C ILE A 316 -31.19 -24.83 21.61
N SER A 317 -31.49 -23.88 22.50
CA SER A 317 -32.87 -23.48 22.81
C SER A 317 -33.55 -22.64 21.72
N ARG A 318 -32.80 -21.94 20.87
CA ARG A 318 -33.35 -21.02 19.83
C ARG A 318 -33.16 -21.48 18.39
N ILE A 319 -32.18 -22.35 18.11
CA ILE A 319 -31.88 -22.82 16.74
C ILE A 319 -32.11 -24.33 16.64
N VAL A 320 -31.41 -25.14 17.44
CA VAL A 320 -31.49 -26.61 17.34
C VAL A 320 -32.90 -27.13 17.68
N SER A 321 -33.56 -26.52 18.66
CA SER A 321 -34.95 -26.81 19.02
C SER A 321 -35.96 -26.58 17.90
N LEU A 322 -35.72 -25.59 17.02
CA LEU A 322 -36.63 -25.20 15.94
C LEU A 322 -36.29 -25.86 14.59
N HIS A 323 -35.00 -26.04 14.32
CA HIS A 323 -34.48 -26.36 12.99
C HIS A 323 -33.60 -27.62 12.95
N ARG A 324 -33.38 -28.26 14.11
CA ARG A 324 -32.40 -29.35 14.32
C ARG A 324 -30.96 -28.88 14.11
N VAL A 325 -30.03 -29.84 14.19
CA VAL A 325 -28.60 -29.60 14.02
C VAL A 325 -28.27 -29.40 12.52
N PRO A 326 -27.56 -28.33 12.13
CA PRO A 326 -27.10 -28.13 10.76
C PRO A 326 -25.92 -29.06 10.42
N LYS A 327 -25.72 -29.36 9.14
CA LYS A 327 -24.53 -30.06 8.65
C LYS A 327 -23.30 -29.17 8.66
N THR A 328 -23.44 -27.89 8.28
CA THR A 328 -22.33 -26.93 8.29
C THR A 328 -22.70 -25.58 8.91
N ILE A 329 -21.71 -24.97 9.57
CA ILE A 329 -21.74 -23.58 10.03
C ILE A 329 -20.59 -22.83 9.38
N THR A 330 -20.89 -21.74 8.66
CA THR A 330 -19.87 -20.78 8.22
C THR A 330 -19.85 -19.57 9.17
N SER A 331 -18.68 -19.20 9.67
CA SER A 331 -18.50 -18.02 10.54
C SER A 331 -17.24 -17.23 10.18
N ASP A 332 -17.07 -16.08 10.81
CA ASP A 332 -15.76 -15.43 10.92
C ASP A 332 -14.86 -16.17 11.93
N ARG A 333 -13.66 -15.64 12.16
CA ARG A 333 -12.70 -16.12 13.17
C ARG A 333 -12.85 -15.38 14.51
N GLY A 334 -14.06 -14.95 14.87
CA GLY A 334 -14.35 -14.40 16.19
C GLY A 334 -13.95 -15.38 17.30
N SER A 335 -13.38 -14.87 18.40
CA SER A 335 -12.80 -15.69 19.48
C SER A 335 -13.77 -16.69 20.12
N LEU A 336 -15.08 -16.44 20.02
CA LEU A 336 -16.12 -17.38 20.44
C LEU A 336 -16.18 -18.61 19.52
N PHE A 337 -16.20 -18.40 18.21
CA PHE A 337 -16.36 -19.46 17.21
C PHE A 337 -15.12 -20.33 17.06
N VAL A 338 -13.94 -19.81 17.46
CA VAL A 338 -12.64 -20.52 17.50
C VAL A 338 -12.33 -21.02 18.93
N SER A 339 -13.29 -20.99 19.85
CA SER A 339 -13.08 -21.55 21.19
C SER A 339 -13.16 -23.08 21.14
N ARG A 340 -12.21 -23.77 21.80
CA ARG A 340 -12.18 -25.25 21.86
C ARG A 340 -13.50 -25.87 22.32
N PHE A 341 -14.22 -25.20 23.22
CA PHE A 341 -15.55 -25.63 23.66
C PHE A 341 -16.57 -25.60 22.52
N TRP A 342 -16.57 -24.55 21.69
CA TRP A 342 -17.47 -24.44 20.54
C TRP A 342 -17.13 -25.47 19.45
N GLU A 343 -15.84 -25.70 19.18
CA GLU A 343 -15.38 -26.76 18.28
C GLU A 343 -15.82 -28.15 18.75
N GLN A 344 -15.59 -28.47 20.03
CA GLN A 344 -15.99 -29.76 20.62
C GLN A 344 -17.50 -29.95 20.64
N LEU A 345 -18.28 -28.92 21.00
CA LEU A 345 -19.74 -28.95 20.97
C LEU A 345 -20.26 -29.27 19.57
N GLN A 346 -19.76 -28.58 18.55
CA GLN A 346 -20.22 -28.75 17.18
C GLN A 346 -19.78 -30.10 16.60
N THR A 347 -18.57 -30.58 16.95
CA THR A 347 -18.11 -31.94 16.62
C THR A 347 -19.02 -33.00 17.26
N ALA A 348 -19.38 -32.85 18.54
CA ALA A 348 -20.26 -33.77 19.25
C ALA A 348 -21.71 -33.78 18.70
N LEU A 349 -22.16 -32.67 18.14
CA LEU A 349 -23.45 -32.56 17.43
C LEU A 349 -23.40 -33.11 15.99
N GLY A 350 -22.21 -33.34 15.42
CA GLY A 350 -22.02 -33.78 14.03
C GLY A 350 -21.94 -32.63 13.01
N THR A 351 -21.78 -31.39 13.46
CA THR A 351 -21.69 -30.19 12.62
C THR A 351 -20.25 -29.90 12.17
N THR A 352 -20.05 -29.60 10.89
CA THR A 352 -18.75 -29.14 10.37
C THR A 352 -18.63 -27.61 10.45
N LEU A 353 -17.57 -27.11 11.10
CA LEU A 353 -17.25 -25.68 11.14
C LEU A 353 -16.41 -25.24 9.93
N ILE A 354 -16.80 -24.14 9.29
CA ILE A 354 -16.12 -23.54 8.15
C ILE A 354 -15.78 -22.08 8.49
N HIS A 355 -14.56 -21.85 8.97
CA HIS A 355 -14.09 -20.49 9.27
C HIS A 355 -13.64 -19.77 8.00
N SER A 356 -14.26 -18.62 7.72
CA SER A 356 -13.77 -17.68 6.71
C SER A 356 -12.41 -17.11 7.12
N SER A 357 -11.47 -17.04 6.17
CA SER A 357 -10.17 -16.41 6.44
C SER A 357 -10.32 -14.90 6.59
N ALA A 358 -9.50 -14.29 7.46
CA ALA A 358 -9.61 -12.90 7.92
C ALA A 358 -9.51 -11.80 6.82
N TYR A 359 -9.34 -12.19 5.55
CA TYR A 359 -9.20 -11.30 4.39
C TYR A 359 -10.12 -11.69 3.22
N HIS A 360 -11.16 -12.51 3.43
CA HIS A 360 -12.08 -12.95 2.38
C HIS A 360 -13.52 -12.47 2.59
N PRO A 361 -13.86 -11.21 2.21
CA PRO A 361 -15.25 -10.73 2.24
C PRO A 361 -16.18 -11.45 1.24
N GLN A 362 -15.67 -12.43 0.48
CA GLN A 362 -16.45 -13.18 -0.50
C GLN A 362 -17.27 -14.32 0.13
N THR A 363 -16.89 -14.79 1.32
CA THR A 363 -17.66 -15.76 2.12
C THR A 363 -18.67 -15.08 3.06
N SER A 364 -18.41 -13.86 3.53
CA SER A 364 -19.27 -13.10 4.47
C SER A 364 -20.35 -12.24 3.81
N GLY A 365 -20.24 -11.89 2.53
CA GLY A 365 -21.07 -10.86 1.88
C GLY A 365 -22.60 -11.07 1.92
N GLN A 366 -23.09 -12.29 2.17
CA GLN A 366 -24.51 -12.52 2.50
C GLN A 366 -24.86 -11.92 3.86
N VAL A 367 -24.07 -12.22 4.88
CA VAL A 367 -24.31 -11.82 6.27
C VAL A 367 -24.11 -10.32 6.44
N GLU A 368 -23.06 -9.75 5.84
CA GLU A 368 -22.84 -8.29 5.80
C GLU A 368 -24.07 -7.53 5.29
N ARG A 369 -24.71 -8.04 4.21
CA ARG A 369 -25.93 -7.45 3.66
C ARG A 369 -27.13 -7.59 4.60
N VAL A 370 -27.25 -8.70 5.33
CA VAL A 370 -28.31 -8.87 6.34
C VAL A 370 -28.09 -7.95 7.54
N ASN A 371 -26.84 -7.82 8.01
CA ASN A 371 -26.47 -6.92 9.09
C ASN A 371 -26.74 -5.45 8.75
N LEU A 372 -26.52 -5.03 7.49
CA LEU A 372 -26.88 -3.69 7.03
C LEU A 372 -28.40 -3.49 7.08
N ILE A 373 -29.18 -4.41 6.50
CA ILE A 373 -30.64 -4.34 6.51
C ILE A 373 -31.19 -4.30 7.95
N LEU A 374 -30.67 -5.14 8.84
CA LEU A 374 -31.08 -5.14 10.25
C LEU A 374 -30.72 -3.82 10.95
N LYS A 375 -29.53 -3.25 10.69
CA LYS A 375 -29.15 -1.93 11.24
C LYS A 375 -30.09 -0.83 10.75
N ASP A 376 -30.51 -0.85 9.49
CA ASP A 376 -31.45 0.14 8.95
C ASP A 376 -32.87 -0.04 9.52
N MET A 377 -33.34 -1.28 9.67
CA MET A 377 -34.60 -1.58 10.35
C MET A 377 -34.59 -1.12 11.81
N LEU A 378 -33.50 -1.38 12.56
CA LEU A 378 -33.37 -0.93 13.94
C LEU A 378 -33.24 0.59 14.07
N ARG A 379 -32.62 1.29 13.10
CA ARG A 379 -32.63 2.76 13.03
C ARG A 379 -34.04 3.31 12.84
N ALA A 380 -34.83 2.72 11.94
CA ALA A 380 -36.23 3.10 11.75
C ALA A 380 -37.05 2.86 13.02
N CYS A 381 -36.93 1.67 13.64
CA CYS A 381 -37.59 1.37 14.91
C CYS A 381 -37.21 2.34 16.05
N ALA A 382 -35.93 2.74 16.11
CA ALA A 382 -35.42 3.70 17.09
C ALA A 382 -36.00 5.11 16.93
N LEU A 383 -36.36 5.51 15.71
CA LEU A 383 -37.01 6.79 15.42
C LEU A 383 -38.52 6.77 15.62
N THR A 384 -39.19 5.64 15.41
CA THR A 384 -40.67 5.57 15.35
C THR A 384 -41.33 4.99 16.62
N TYR A 385 -40.72 3.99 17.28
CA TYR A 385 -41.44 3.19 18.28
C TYR A 385 -40.77 3.11 19.66
N SER A 386 -39.44 3.02 19.74
CA SER A 386 -38.72 2.95 21.03
C SER A 386 -37.21 3.07 20.86
N THR A 387 -36.50 3.72 21.80
CA THR A 387 -35.02 3.70 21.86
C THR A 387 -34.43 2.33 22.21
N LYS A 388 -35.28 1.36 22.60
CA LYS A 388 -34.88 0.00 23.01
C LYS A 388 -34.89 -0.98 21.84
N TRP A 389 -33.77 -1.08 21.12
CA TRP A 389 -33.63 -1.95 19.96
C TRP A 389 -33.86 -3.45 20.24
N ASP A 390 -33.66 -3.93 21.47
CA ASP A 390 -33.85 -5.34 21.85
C ASP A 390 -35.33 -5.75 21.93
N GLU A 391 -36.23 -4.81 22.25
CA GLU A 391 -37.68 -5.03 22.22
C GLU A 391 -38.22 -5.05 20.78
N CYS A 392 -37.55 -4.36 19.85
CA CYS A 392 -37.89 -4.35 18.43
C CYS A 392 -37.41 -5.58 17.63
N LEU A 393 -36.45 -6.36 18.16
CA LEU A 393 -35.83 -7.48 17.43
C LEU A 393 -36.82 -8.54 16.91
N PRO A 394 -37.80 -9.05 17.69
CA PRO A 394 -38.73 -10.06 17.19
C PRO A 394 -39.59 -9.54 16.02
N LEU A 395 -39.96 -8.27 16.06
CA LEU A 395 -40.70 -7.59 14.98
C LEU A 395 -39.80 -7.39 13.75
N ALA A 396 -38.53 -7.01 13.95
CA ALA A 396 -37.56 -6.88 12.87
C ALA A 396 -37.23 -8.22 12.21
N GLU A 397 -37.13 -9.32 12.98
CA GLU A 397 -36.97 -10.68 12.48
C GLU A 397 -38.17 -11.11 11.63
N CYS A 398 -39.39 -10.91 12.15
CA CYS A 398 -40.64 -11.20 11.44
C CYS A 398 -40.73 -10.40 10.12
N ALA A 399 -40.52 -9.09 10.17
CA ALA A 399 -40.54 -8.22 8.98
C ALA A 399 -39.44 -8.59 7.97
N TYR A 400 -38.23 -8.93 8.43
CA TYR A 400 -37.14 -9.38 7.57
C TYR A 400 -37.50 -10.70 6.85
N ASN A 401 -38.03 -11.69 7.58
CA ASN A 401 -38.38 -13.00 7.05
C ASN A 401 -39.62 -12.98 6.15
N ASN A 402 -40.50 -11.99 6.31
CA ASN A 402 -41.68 -11.80 5.46
C ASN A 402 -41.43 -10.87 4.26
N SER A 403 -40.28 -10.20 4.19
CA SER A 403 -39.91 -9.33 3.07
C SER A 403 -39.39 -10.10 1.86
N TYR A 404 -39.86 -9.74 0.66
CA TYR A 404 -39.45 -10.32 -0.61
C TYR A 404 -37.92 -10.25 -0.83
N ARG A 405 -37.31 -11.35 -1.30
CA ARG A 405 -35.89 -11.43 -1.63
C ARG A 405 -35.68 -11.72 -3.10
N LYS A 406 -35.03 -10.77 -3.80
CA LYS A 406 -34.68 -10.89 -5.23
C LYS A 406 -33.81 -12.13 -5.58
N SER A 407 -33.12 -12.73 -4.62
CA SER A 407 -32.35 -13.97 -4.81
C SER A 407 -33.17 -15.26 -4.68
N LEU A 408 -34.38 -15.18 -4.14
CA LEU A 408 -35.33 -16.30 -4.00
C LEU A 408 -36.54 -16.15 -4.92
N GLU A 409 -36.86 -14.92 -5.30
CA GLU A 409 -38.10 -14.49 -5.96
C GLU A 409 -39.36 -14.71 -5.08
N MET A 410 -39.17 -14.85 -3.76
CA MET A 410 -40.21 -14.97 -2.73
C MET A 410 -39.70 -14.44 -1.37
N ALA A 411 -40.53 -14.50 -0.33
CA ALA A 411 -40.12 -14.19 1.05
C ALA A 411 -39.42 -15.40 1.72
N PRO A 412 -38.44 -15.20 2.62
CA PRO A 412 -37.80 -16.29 3.37
C PRO A 412 -38.77 -17.21 4.13
N PHE A 413 -39.83 -16.64 4.71
CA PHE A 413 -40.90 -17.39 5.36
C PHE A 413 -41.62 -18.34 4.38
N GLU A 414 -41.91 -17.87 3.17
CA GLU A 414 -42.56 -18.65 2.09
C GLU A 414 -41.62 -19.76 1.58
N ALA A 415 -40.32 -19.49 1.48
CA ALA A 415 -39.30 -20.49 1.19
C ALA A 415 -39.12 -21.55 2.29
N LEU A 416 -39.34 -21.18 3.56
CA LEU A 416 -39.15 -22.06 4.71
C LEU A 416 -40.35 -22.96 5.00
N TYR A 417 -41.56 -22.40 4.92
CA TYR A 417 -42.82 -23.04 5.30
C TYR A 417 -43.72 -23.44 4.12
N GLY A 418 -43.35 -23.14 2.87
CA GLY A 418 -44.16 -23.43 1.68
C GLY A 418 -45.44 -22.58 1.54
N ARG A 419 -45.64 -21.62 2.44
CA ARG A 419 -46.84 -20.76 2.49
C ARG A 419 -46.48 -19.33 2.88
N ARG A 420 -47.27 -18.37 2.43
CA ARG A 420 -47.13 -16.96 2.82
C ARG A 420 -47.46 -16.76 4.30
N CYS A 421 -46.79 -15.81 4.95
CA CYS A 421 -47.11 -15.43 6.32
C CYS A 421 -48.43 -14.65 6.33
N ARG A 422 -49.29 -14.94 7.32
CA ARG A 422 -50.47 -14.12 7.58
C ARG A 422 -50.03 -12.82 8.22
N THR A 423 -50.44 -11.70 7.62
CA THR A 423 -50.22 -10.37 8.17
C THR A 423 -51.53 -9.58 8.05
N PRO A 424 -51.71 -8.46 8.78
CA PRO A 424 -52.90 -7.61 8.60
C PRO A 424 -53.10 -7.10 7.17
N LEU A 425 -52.04 -7.09 6.34
CA LEU A 425 -52.08 -6.71 4.92
C LEU A 425 -52.41 -7.89 3.98
N ASN A 426 -52.33 -9.13 4.45
CA ASN A 426 -52.53 -10.33 3.66
C ASN A 426 -53.06 -11.47 4.55
N TRP A 427 -54.38 -11.56 4.65
CA TRP A 427 -55.09 -12.52 5.48
C TRP A 427 -55.58 -13.71 4.63
N SER A 428 -54.66 -14.60 4.24
CA SER A 428 -55.04 -15.80 3.47
C SER A 428 -55.78 -16.81 4.34
N GLU A 429 -56.99 -17.19 3.95
CA GLU A 429 -57.81 -18.15 4.68
C GLU A 429 -57.19 -19.56 4.66
N PRO A 430 -57.49 -20.43 5.64
CA PRO A 430 -56.93 -21.80 5.67
C PRO A 430 -57.27 -22.62 4.42
N ASN A 431 -58.36 -22.28 3.74
CA ASN A 431 -58.98 -23.10 2.69
C ASN A 431 -58.54 -22.73 1.26
N GLU A 432 -57.75 -21.67 1.04
CA GLU A 432 -57.32 -21.27 -0.32
C GLU A 432 -56.30 -22.23 -0.96
N ARG A 433 -55.65 -23.10 -0.17
CA ARG A 433 -54.75 -24.16 -0.66
C ARG A 433 -54.94 -25.45 0.12
N VAL A 434 -55.97 -26.20 -0.25
CA VAL A 434 -56.18 -27.58 0.20
C VAL A 434 -55.38 -28.52 -0.70
N THR A 435 -54.11 -28.75 -0.38
CA THR A 435 -53.28 -29.81 -0.98
C THR A 435 -53.15 -30.96 0.01
N PHE A 436 -53.84 -32.07 -0.29
CA PHE A 436 -53.74 -33.32 0.47
C PHE A 436 -52.92 -34.36 -0.31
N GLY A 437 -52.14 -35.18 0.40
CA GLY A 437 -51.46 -36.33 -0.20
C GLY A 437 -50.05 -36.04 -0.77
N PRO A 438 -49.55 -36.91 -1.68
CA PRO A 438 -48.16 -36.86 -2.16
C PRO A 438 -47.81 -35.57 -2.93
N ASP A 439 -48.79 -34.82 -3.40
CA ASP A 439 -48.63 -33.53 -4.06
C ASP A 439 -47.84 -32.51 -3.20
N LEU A 440 -47.93 -32.60 -1.86
CA LEU A 440 -47.13 -31.77 -0.95
C LEU A 440 -45.62 -32.07 -1.04
N VAL A 441 -45.25 -33.33 -1.28
CA VAL A 441 -43.85 -33.73 -1.47
C VAL A 441 -43.36 -33.25 -2.83
N THR A 442 -44.14 -33.46 -3.89
CA THR A 442 -43.85 -32.97 -5.24
C THR A 442 -43.69 -31.45 -5.26
N GLN A 443 -44.60 -30.70 -4.64
CA GLN A 443 -44.52 -29.24 -4.53
C GLN A 443 -43.31 -28.76 -3.73
N ALA A 444 -42.95 -29.46 -2.64
CA ALA A 444 -41.73 -29.15 -1.89
C ALA A 444 -40.46 -29.40 -2.72
N GLU A 445 -40.40 -30.50 -3.47
CA GLU A 445 -39.29 -30.77 -4.39
C GLU A 445 -39.19 -29.74 -5.51
N GLU A 446 -40.31 -29.35 -6.12
CA GLU A 446 -40.38 -28.31 -7.15
C GLU A 446 -39.93 -26.95 -6.61
N GLN A 447 -40.41 -26.57 -5.42
CA GLN A 447 -39.99 -25.34 -4.75
C GLN A 447 -38.48 -25.37 -4.44
N VAL A 448 -37.93 -26.53 -4.05
CA VAL A 448 -36.49 -26.70 -3.81
C VAL A 448 -35.69 -26.59 -5.11
N LYS A 449 -36.14 -27.24 -6.20
CA LYS A 449 -35.55 -27.12 -7.54
C LYS A 449 -35.57 -25.65 -8.03
N PHE A 450 -36.67 -24.93 -7.78
CA PHE A 450 -36.83 -23.51 -8.10
C PHE A 450 -35.86 -22.61 -7.30
N ILE A 451 -35.77 -22.78 -5.98
CA ILE A 451 -34.83 -22.04 -5.13
C ILE A 451 -33.39 -22.32 -5.55
N HIS A 452 -33.02 -23.58 -5.82
CA HIS A 452 -31.69 -23.95 -6.34
C HIS A 452 -31.35 -23.21 -7.64
N ALA A 453 -32.27 -23.19 -8.62
CA ALA A 453 -32.09 -22.47 -9.88
C ALA A 453 -31.89 -20.95 -9.64
N ASN A 454 -32.69 -20.37 -8.74
CA ASN A 454 -32.63 -18.95 -8.41
C ASN A 454 -31.41 -18.54 -7.58
N LEU A 455 -30.82 -19.44 -6.78
CA LEU A 455 -29.54 -19.21 -6.11
C LEU A 455 -28.34 -19.41 -7.06
N LYS A 456 -28.41 -20.36 -8.00
CA LYS A 456 -27.35 -20.64 -8.98
C LYS A 456 -27.10 -19.48 -9.94
N ARG A 457 -28.16 -18.80 -10.39
CA ARG A 457 -28.11 -17.61 -11.29
C ARG A 457 -27.20 -16.48 -10.76
N PRO A 458 -27.46 -15.85 -9.59
CA PRO A 458 -26.64 -14.77 -9.05
C PRO A 458 -25.24 -15.25 -8.65
N GLN A 459 -25.09 -16.47 -8.12
CA GLN A 459 -23.78 -17.04 -7.78
C GLN A 459 -22.87 -17.18 -9.01
N SER A 460 -23.42 -17.69 -10.13
CA SER A 460 -22.71 -17.82 -11.41
C SER A 460 -22.36 -16.44 -12.01
N ARG A 461 -23.28 -15.46 -11.87
CA ARG A 461 -23.06 -14.07 -12.30
C ARG A 461 -21.98 -13.37 -11.46
N GLN A 462 -21.97 -13.58 -10.14
CA GLN A 462 -20.93 -13.06 -9.24
C GLN A 462 -19.56 -13.65 -9.57
N LYS A 463 -19.49 -14.96 -9.81
CA LYS A 463 -18.27 -15.65 -10.25
C LYS A 463 -17.74 -15.07 -11.56
N SER A 464 -18.55 -14.99 -12.61
CA SER A 464 -18.09 -14.49 -13.92
C SER A 464 -17.64 -13.02 -13.89
N TYR A 465 -18.23 -12.15 -13.05
CA TYR A 465 -17.72 -10.79 -12.86
C TYR A 465 -16.45 -10.73 -12.01
N SER A 466 -16.34 -11.56 -10.96
CA SER A 466 -15.15 -11.58 -10.08
C SER A 466 -13.93 -12.11 -10.82
N ASP A 467 -14.10 -13.21 -11.58
CA ASP A 467 -13.02 -13.89 -12.29
C ASP A 467 -12.46 -13.02 -13.43
N LYS A 468 -13.28 -12.19 -14.10
CA LYS A 468 -12.81 -11.18 -15.08
C LYS A 468 -11.79 -10.18 -14.50
N ARG A 469 -11.85 -9.92 -13.18
CA ARG A 469 -10.95 -9.01 -12.45
C ARG A 469 -9.78 -9.74 -11.77
N ARG A 470 -9.69 -11.06 -11.91
CA ARG A 470 -8.71 -11.92 -11.26
C ARG A 470 -7.89 -12.69 -12.29
N ARG A 471 -6.90 -13.44 -11.81
CA ARG A 471 -6.10 -14.38 -12.62
C ARG A 471 -5.92 -15.71 -11.89
N PRO A 472 -5.89 -16.84 -12.61
CA PRO A 472 -5.51 -18.11 -12.00
C PRO A 472 -4.03 -18.06 -11.62
N LEU A 473 -3.72 -18.63 -10.46
CA LEU A 473 -2.36 -18.97 -10.03
C LEU A 473 -2.47 -20.18 -9.12
N ALA A 474 -1.55 -21.11 -9.26
CA ALA A 474 -1.35 -22.22 -8.35
C ALA A 474 0.14 -22.25 -7.98
N PHE A 475 0.42 -22.84 -6.82
CA PHE A 475 1.78 -23.16 -6.38
C PHE A 475 1.87 -24.66 -6.16
N GLU A 476 3.09 -25.18 -6.22
CA GLU A 476 3.38 -26.57 -5.91
C GLU A 476 3.77 -26.72 -4.44
N ILE A 477 3.86 -27.96 -3.93
CA ILE A 477 4.46 -28.20 -2.61
C ILE A 477 5.96 -27.91 -2.73
N ASP A 478 6.59 -27.48 -1.63
CA ASP A 478 7.99 -27.03 -1.57
C ASP A 478 8.31 -25.71 -2.32
N ASP A 479 7.34 -25.09 -3.02
CA ASP A 479 7.49 -23.74 -3.55
C ASP A 479 7.75 -22.73 -2.41
N HIS A 480 8.71 -21.84 -2.62
CA HIS A 480 9.02 -20.77 -1.70
C HIS A 480 8.22 -19.50 -2.06
N VAL A 481 7.55 -18.90 -1.08
CA VAL A 481 6.69 -17.74 -1.26
C VAL A 481 6.95 -16.67 -0.20
N VAL A 482 6.70 -15.42 -0.58
CA VAL A 482 6.70 -14.27 0.35
C VAL A 482 5.25 -13.83 0.59
N THR A 483 4.88 -13.51 1.84
CA THR A 483 3.51 -13.10 2.21
C THR A 483 3.38 -11.59 2.27
N HIS A 484 2.29 -11.02 1.76
CA HIS A 484 1.97 -9.61 1.98
C HIS A 484 1.71 -9.34 3.47
N GLU A 485 2.25 -8.23 4.00
CA GLU A 485 2.00 -7.85 5.39
C GLU A 485 0.51 -7.61 5.65
N GLY A 486 -0.06 -8.34 6.60
CA GLY A 486 -1.45 -8.18 7.04
C GLY A 486 -1.58 -7.14 8.15
N VAL A 487 -2.78 -7.03 8.72
CA VAL A 487 -3.01 -6.22 9.94
C VAL A 487 -2.33 -6.86 11.18
N HIS A 488 -1.94 -8.13 11.07
CA HIS A 488 -1.02 -8.78 12.01
C HIS A 488 0.38 -8.18 11.83
N ARG A 489 0.85 -7.49 12.88
CA ARG A 489 2.10 -6.74 12.91
C ARG A 489 3.27 -7.73 12.83
N PHE A 490 3.99 -7.79 11.71
CA PHE A 490 5.20 -8.61 11.57
C PHE A 490 6.44 -7.92 12.19
N GLY A 491 6.26 -7.19 13.30
CA GLY A 491 7.32 -6.47 14.02
C GLY A 491 7.83 -5.17 13.38
N VAL A 492 7.69 -4.96 12.07
CA VAL A 492 8.35 -3.84 11.35
C VAL A 492 7.46 -2.59 11.23
N LYS A 493 8.07 -1.39 11.23
CA LYS A 493 7.37 -0.08 11.33
C LYS A 493 6.87 0.50 9.98
N ARG A 494 5.67 1.09 10.02
CA ARG A 494 4.66 1.19 8.93
C ARG A 494 5.04 1.87 7.60
N LYS A 495 5.99 2.80 7.52
CA LYS A 495 6.26 3.58 6.28
C LYS A 495 7.39 3.02 5.42
N LEU A 496 8.41 2.44 6.05
CA LEU A 496 9.60 1.88 5.38
C LEU A 496 9.67 0.35 5.47
N ALA A 497 8.72 -0.30 6.15
CA ALA A 497 8.60 -1.75 6.18
C ALA A 497 8.53 -2.36 4.76
N PRO A 498 9.15 -3.52 4.53
CA PRO A 498 8.96 -4.28 3.29
C PRO A 498 7.50 -4.73 3.19
N ARG A 499 6.89 -4.58 2.01
CA ARG A 499 5.48 -4.94 1.77
C ARG A 499 5.22 -6.44 1.83
N TYR A 500 6.26 -7.23 1.55
CA TYR A 500 6.22 -8.68 1.67
C TYR A 500 7.27 -9.12 2.70
N VAL A 501 6.84 -10.00 3.60
CA VAL A 501 7.62 -10.50 4.73
C VAL A 501 7.90 -11.99 4.53
N GLY A 502 9.09 -12.39 5.00
CA GLY A 502 9.55 -13.78 5.09
C GLY A 502 9.80 -14.46 3.76
N LEU A 503 10.43 -15.64 3.85
CA LEU A 503 10.53 -16.61 2.77
C LEU A 503 10.00 -17.92 3.35
N PHE A 504 8.74 -18.23 3.08
CA PHE A 504 8.06 -19.37 3.67
C PHE A 504 7.90 -20.48 2.64
N LYS A 505 8.06 -21.72 3.10
CA LYS A 505 7.88 -22.92 2.30
C LYS A 505 6.41 -23.34 2.29
N ILE A 506 5.88 -23.75 1.15
CA ILE A 506 4.54 -24.35 1.06
C ILE A 506 4.61 -25.81 1.52
N LEU A 507 3.89 -26.11 2.61
CA LEU A 507 3.78 -27.46 3.18
C LEU A 507 2.63 -28.25 2.54
N GLU A 508 1.47 -27.60 2.38
CA GLU A 508 0.24 -28.28 1.95
C GLU A 508 -0.67 -27.34 1.16
N ARG A 509 -1.45 -27.91 0.23
CA ARG A 509 -2.53 -27.21 -0.47
C ARG A 509 -3.88 -27.52 0.19
N CYS A 510 -4.25 -26.73 1.19
CA CYS A 510 -5.51 -26.87 1.92
C CYS A 510 -6.78 -26.51 1.11
N GLY A 511 -6.65 -26.15 -0.17
CA GLY A 511 -7.78 -25.95 -1.08
C GLY A 511 -7.38 -25.43 -2.46
N PRO A 512 -8.35 -25.19 -3.36
CA PRO A 512 -8.06 -24.70 -4.71
C PRO A 512 -7.31 -23.36 -4.73
N VAL A 513 -7.46 -22.52 -3.70
CA VAL A 513 -6.91 -21.16 -3.58
C VAL A 513 -6.26 -20.87 -2.22
N ALA A 514 -6.03 -21.87 -1.37
CA ALA A 514 -5.48 -21.72 -0.03
C ALA A 514 -4.33 -22.71 0.21
N TYR A 515 -3.28 -22.27 0.89
CA TYR A 515 -2.04 -23.02 1.12
C TYR A 515 -1.58 -22.84 2.57
N ARG A 516 -1.04 -23.91 3.17
CA ARG A 516 -0.35 -23.89 4.46
C ARG A 516 1.12 -23.58 4.26
N LEU A 517 1.65 -22.64 5.05
CA LEU A 517 3.05 -22.25 5.06
C LEU A 517 3.77 -22.76 6.30
N GLU A 518 5.06 -23.04 6.14
CA GLU A 518 5.98 -23.24 7.24
C GLU A 518 6.32 -21.88 7.88
N LEU A 519 5.69 -21.58 9.03
CA LEU A 519 5.95 -20.34 9.78
C LEU A 519 6.98 -20.60 10.90
N PRO A 520 8.00 -19.73 11.05
CA PRO A 520 8.99 -19.83 12.13
C PRO A 520 8.36 -19.55 13.51
N PRO A 521 8.96 -20.02 14.62
CA PRO A 521 8.35 -19.99 15.95
C PRO A 521 7.92 -18.60 16.45
N HIS A 522 8.64 -17.54 16.06
CA HIS A 522 8.30 -16.16 16.42
C HIS A 522 6.99 -15.65 15.77
N LEU A 523 6.47 -16.35 14.75
CA LEU A 523 5.19 -16.10 14.11
C LEU A 523 4.09 -17.10 14.49
N ALA A 524 4.27 -17.93 15.53
CA ALA A 524 3.30 -18.96 15.93
C ALA A 524 1.89 -18.41 16.28
N THR A 525 1.77 -17.12 16.59
CA THR A 525 0.49 -16.41 16.81
C THR A 525 -0.28 -16.15 15.50
N VAL A 526 0.38 -16.20 14.35
CA VAL A 526 -0.20 -16.02 13.02
C VAL A 526 -0.65 -17.37 12.48
N HIS A 527 -1.86 -17.43 11.92
CA HIS A 527 -2.37 -18.67 11.35
C HIS A 527 -1.64 -19.00 10.03
N ASP A 528 -1.11 -20.22 9.97
CA ASP A 528 -0.36 -20.84 8.87
C ASP A 528 -1.04 -20.94 7.49
N VAL A 529 -2.37 -20.79 7.40
CA VAL A 529 -3.13 -20.94 6.14
C VAL A 529 -3.43 -19.58 5.49
N PHE A 530 -2.84 -19.36 4.33
CA PHE A 530 -2.94 -18.12 3.56
C PHE A 530 -3.69 -18.31 2.23
N HIS A 531 -4.37 -17.26 1.78
CA HIS A 531 -5.01 -17.26 0.45
C HIS A 531 -3.99 -16.89 -0.64
N VAL A 532 -4.11 -17.51 -1.83
CA VAL A 532 -3.23 -17.29 -3.00
C VAL A 532 -3.09 -15.82 -3.45
N SER A 533 -4.00 -14.93 -3.03
CA SER A 533 -3.91 -13.48 -3.27
C SER A 533 -2.90 -12.74 -2.38
N GLN A 534 -2.49 -13.34 -1.25
CA GLN A 534 -1.53 -12.80 -0.30
C GLN A 534 -0.11 -13.33 -0.54
N LEU A 535 0.03 -14.32 -1.43
CA LEU A 535 1.27 -15.03 -1.71
C LEU A 535 1.89 -14.60 -3.04
N LYS A 536 3.21 -14.60 -3.09
CA LYS A 536 4.00 -14.27 -4.27
C LYS A 536 5.17 -15.25 -4.38
N LYS A 537 5.29 -15.95 -5.52
CA LYS A 537 6.39 -16.91 -5.76
C LYS A 537 7.74 -16.20 -5.69
N CYS A 538 8.64 -16.74 -4.90
CA CYS A 538 10.04 -16.34 -4.93
C CYS A 538 10.73 -17.03 -6.13
N LEU A 539 11.45 -16.28 -6.95
CA LEU A 539 12.12 -16.81 -8.14
C LEU A 539 13.57 -17.26 -7.87
N ARG A 540 14.17 -16.75 -6.78
CA ARG A 540 15.50 -17.11 -6.30
C ARG A 540 15.48 -17.07 -4.78
N VAL A 541 15.76 -18.19 -4.14
CA VAL A 541 16.00 -18.27 -2.70
C VAL A 541 17.32 -17.53 -2.39
N PRO A 542 17.34 -16.52 -1.50
CA PRO A 542 18.58 -15.95 -0.99
C PRO A 542 19.32 -16.97 -0.12
N GLU A 543 20.64 -17.06 -0.26
CA GLU A 543 21.49 -17.95 0.56
C GLU A 543 21.60 -17.45 2.01
N GLU A 544 21.47 -16.13 2.22
CA GLU A 544 21.40 -15.51 3.54
C GLU A 544 20.17 -14.62 3.64
N ALA A 545 19.34 -14.86 4.67
CA ALA A 545 18.21 -14.01 5.00
C ALA A 545 18.71 -12.81 5.81
N ILE A 546 19.18 -11.77 5.12
CA ILE A 546 19.45 -10.47 5.76
C ILE A 546 18.11 -9.90 6.23
N GLU A 547 17.85 -9.99 7.53
CA GLU A 547 16.89 -9.14 8.22
C GLU A 547 17.63 -7.84 8.56
N PRO A 548 17.35 -6.72 7.86
CA PRO A 548 17.97 -5.46 8.21
C PRO A 548 17.41 -5.00 9.56
N ASP A 549 18.31 -4.72 10.51
CA ASP A 549 17.96 -4.09 11.76
C ASP A 549 17.52 -2.64 11.51
N LEU A 550 16.24 -2.49 11.17
CA LEU A 550 15.53 -1.21 11.03
C LEU A 550 14.94 -0.76 12.37
N THR A 551 15.33 -1.39 13.48
CA THR A 551 14.80 -1.15 14.82
C THR A 551 15.52 0.04 15.43
N TYR A 552 14.94 1.22 15.28
CA TYR A 552 15.33 2.38 16.08
C TYR A 552 14.30 2.62 17.19
N GLU A 553 14.80 3.00 18.37
CA GLU A 553 13.96 3.32 19.52
C GLU A 553 13.32 4.70 19.35
N GLU A 554 11.99 4.70 19.23
CA GLU A 554 11.18 5.91 19.32
C GLU A 554 10.81 6.10 20.79
N HIS A 555 11.09 7.28 21.33
CA HIS A 555 10.49 7.73 22.58
C HIS A 555 9.42 8.79 22.28
N PRO A 556 8.33 8.83 23.05
CA PRO A 556 7.30 9.85 22.87
C PRO A 556 7.82 11.21 23.37
N ILE A 557 7.67 12.28 22.56
CA ILE A 557 8.05 13.64 22.96
C ILE A 557 6.85 14.36 23.60
N LYS A 558 5.70 14.32 22.93
CA LYS A 558 4.58 15.24 23.21
C LYS A 558 3.24 14.57 22.88
N ILE A 559 2.23 14.91 23.67
CA ILE A 559 0.83 14.59 23.38
C ILE A 559 0.24 15.79 22.64
N LEU A 560 -0.29 15.56 21.44
CA LEU A 560 -0.90 16.62 20.62
C LEU A 560 -2.40 16.74 20.87
N ASN A 561 -3.09 15.60 20.97
CA ASN A 561 -4.49 15.51 21.32
C ASN A 561 -4.75 14.32 22.23
N GLN A 562 -5.86 14.38 22.98
CA GLN A 562 -6.39 13.26 23.75
C GLN A 562 -7.80 12.94 23.26
N LYS A 563 -8.11 11.65 23.13
CA LYS A 563 -9.44 11.17 22.74
C LYS A 563 -9.85 10.03 23.63
N GLN A 564 -10.85 10.30 24.45
CA GLN A 564 -11.42 9.31 25.32
C GLN A 564 -12.42 8.43 24.55
N ARG A 565 -12.23 7.11 24.57
CA ARG A 565 -13.17 6.15 23.98
C ARG A 565 -13.81 5.33 25.08
N SER A 566 -14.96 5.79 25.54
CA SER A 566 -15.74 5.10 26.55
C SER A 566 -16.36 3.82 25.99
N THR A 567 -16.06 2.70 26.64
CA THR A 567 -16.85 1.46 26.52
C THR A 567 -17.50 1.16 27.87
N ARG A 568 -18.52 0.30 27.90
CA ARG A 568 -19.40 0.08 29.07
C ARG A 568 -18.75 -0.35 30.39
N ARG A 569 -17.47 -0.70 30.35
CA ARG A 569 -16.73 -1.28 31.48
C ARG A 569 -15.39 -0.60 31.72
N ARG A 570 -14.85 0.10 30.71
CA ARG A 570 -13.57 0.80 30.76
C ARG A 570 -13.62 2.01 29.85
N THR A 571 -13.15 3.11 30.39
CA THR A 571 -12.84 4.32 29.65
C THR A 571 -11.40 4.17 29.17
N ILE A 572 -11.20 3.98 27.87
CA ILE A 572 -9.85 3.83 27.30
C ILE A 572 -9.45 5.20 26.75
N ASN A 573 -8.46 5.83 27.36
CA ASN A 573 -7.88 7.04 26.79
C ASN A 573 -6.95 6.65 25.63
N PHE A 574 -7.10 7.37 24.52
CA PHE A 574 -6.14 7.38 23.43
C PHE A 574 -5.44 8.72 23.43
N TYR A 575 -4.15 8.72 23.16
CA TYR A 575 -3.32 9.90 23.04
C TYR A 575 -2.73 9.94 21.64
N GLU A 576 -2.83 11.08 20.98
CA GLU A 576 -2.13 11.36 19.72
C GLU A 576 -0.70 11.77 20.08
N VAL A 577 0.23 10.85 19.89
CA VAL A 577 1.60 10.98 20.36
C VAL A 577 2.51 11.40 19.21
N GLN A 578 3.22 12.51 19.41
CA GLN A 578 4.38 12.87 18.63
C GLN A 578 5.59 12.08 19.15
N TRP A 579 6.29 11.41 18.23
CA TRP A 579 7.46 10.58 18.51
C TRP A 579 8.75 11.31 18.17
N SER A 580 9.86 10.89 18.79
CA SER A 580 11.19 11.50 18.69
C SER A 580 11.64 11.91 17.28
N ASN A 581 11.26 11.11 16.27
CA ASN A 581 11.76 11.22 14.90
C ASN A 581 10.65 11.58 13.88
N TYR A 582 9.46 11.98 14.34
CA TYR A 582 8.30 12.28 13.49
C TYR A 582 7.72 13.68 13.75
N SER A 583 7.16 14.31 12.71
CA SER A 583 6.51 15.62 12.84
C SER A 583 5.13 15.52 13.51
N GLU A 584 4.54 16.66 13.89
CA GLU A 584 3.19 16.68 14.45
C GLU A 584 2.12 16.12 13.49
N GLU A 585 2.33 16.23 12.16
CA GLU A 585 1.46 15.67 11.13
C GLU A 585 1.54 14.13 11.01
N GLU A 586 2.58 13.52 11.58
CA GLU A 586 2.85 12.08 11.52
C GLU A 586 2.57 11.34 12.84
N ALA A 587 2.00 12.05 13.82
CA ALA A 587 1.62 11.50 15.13
C ALA A 587 0.64 10.33 15.03
N THR A 588 0.71 9.41 16.00
CA THR A 588 -0.16 8.22 16.04
C THR A 588 -1.03 8.16 17.28
N TRP A 589 -2.26 7.67 17.11
CA TRP A 589 -3.20 7.42 18.20
C TRP A 589 -2.88 6.11 18.91
N GLU A 590 -2.20 6.20 20.05
CA GLU A 590 -1.88 5.05 20.90
C GLU A 590 -2.78 4.99 22.14
N GLN A 591 -2.86 3.79 22.74
CA GLN A 591 -3.63 3.54 23.96
C GLN A 591 -2.83 3.90 25.21
N GLU A 592 -3.51 4.43 26.22
CA GLU A 592 -2.96 4.69 27.55
C GLU A 592 -2.20 3.48 28.13
N GLU A 593 -2.81 2.28 28.11
CA GLU A 593 -2.22 1.04 28.61
C GLU A 593 -0.91 0.67 27.89
N TYR A 594 -0.80 0.95 26.58
CA TYR A 594 0.43 0.75 25.81
C TYR A 594 1.52 1.76 26.21
N LEU A 595 1.16 3.04 26.38
CA LEU A 595 2.09 4.09 26.78
C LEU A 595 2.58 3.89 28.22
N GLN A 596 1.71 3.50 29.16
CA GLN A 596 2.09 3.19 30.54
C GLN A 596 3.00 1.96 30.62
N THR A 597 2.74 0.91 29.81
CA THR A 597 3.52 -0.34 29.83
C THR A 597 4.89 -0.20 29.17
N LYS A 598 5.01 0.56 28.07
CA LYS A 598 6.29 0.73 27.35
C LYS A 598 7.08 1.99 27.71
N TYR A 599 6.41 3.04 28.16
CA TYR A 599 6.98 4.38 28.39
C TYR A 599 6.49 4.94 29.74
N SER A 600 6.70 4.15 30.79
CA SER A 600 6.30 4.48 32.17
C SER A 600 6.81 5.86 32.58
N GLY A 601 5.89 6.75 32.97
CA GLY A 601 6.20 8.14 33.35
C GLY A 601 6.01 9.19 32.26
N PHE A 602 5.71 8.82 31.01
CA PHE A 602 5.43 9.80 29.94
C PHE A 602 4.05 10.48 30.07
N LEU A 603 3.04 9.74 30.52
CA LEU A 603 1.71 10.31 30.76
C LEU A 603 1.69 11.04 32.11
N PRO A 604 1.04 12.22 32.22
CA PRO A 604 0.84 12.89 33.50
C PRO A 604 0.05 11.97 34.44
N SER A 605 0.61 11.70 35.62
CA SER A 605 -0.02 10.84 36.62
C SER A 605 -1.35 11.44 37.07
N THR A 606 -2.44 10.71 36.85
CA THR A 606 -3.79 11.10 37.31
C THR A 606 -3.85 11.04 38.84
N SER A 607 -3.64 12.18 39.48
CA SER A 607 -3.95 12.39 40.90
C SER A 607 -5.46 12.28 41.10
N ASN A 608 -5.93 11.12 41.56
CA ASN A 608 -7.28 10.96 42.08
C ASN A 608 -7.38 11.70 43.42
N GLU A 609 -7.88 12.94 43.39
CA GLU A 609 -8.53 13.52 44.56
C GLU A 609 -9.94 12.90 44.70
N TYR A 610 -10.37 12.69 45.94
CA TYR A 610 -11.49 11.82 46.33
C TYR A 610 -12.87 12.45 46.17
#